data_AF-A0A8X7WAQ1-F1
#
_entry.id   AF-A0A8X7WAQ1-F1
#
_cell.length_a   1.000
_cell.length_b   1.000
_cell.length_c   1.000
_cell.angle_alpha   90.00
_cell.angle_beta   90.00
_cell.angle_gamma   90.00
#
_symmetry.space_group_name_H-M   'P 1'
#
loop_
_entity.id
_entity.type
_entity.pdbx_description
1 polymer ?
#
loop_
_entity_poly.entity_id
_entity_poly.type
_entity_poly.pdbx_seq_one_letter_code
_entity_poly.pdbx_strand_id
1 'polypeptide(L)'
;MGCQWRLGHRFEHFGVWLAGFVQVSRHISFGAALNTFSTYNGEQYDFLLTIEKVCCTYKRIKKTGLWWLKFETYLIGYWPSFIVPKLAVSARKIAWGGEIVYYTRGQGTHTLTQMGSGHFVEKGFRKAAYFNSLEYIDTSNYPITPSPQHLEATVTRPECYN
;
A
#
# COMPACT_ATOMS: atom_id res chain seq x y z
N MET A 1 -12.73 0.44 -7.31
CA MET A 1 -11.28 0.15 -7.45
C MET A 1 -10.78 -0.26 -6.07
N GLY A 2 -10.24 -1.47 -5.93
CA GLY A 2 -9.69 -1.95 -4.65
C GLY A 2 -8.18 -1.86 -4.68
N CYS A 3 -7.57 -1.13 -3.75
CA CYS A 3 -6.13 -1.15 -3.56
C CYS A 3 -5.76 -2.49 -2.92
N GLN A 4 -5.24 -3.43 -3.72
CA GLN A 4 -4.64 -4.66 -3.21
C GLN A 4 -3.14 -4.42 -3.02
N TRP A 5 -2.71 -4.29 -1.76
CA TRP A 5 -1.30 -4.22 -1.40
C TRP A 5 -0.71 -5.63 -1.34
N ARG A 6 0.40 -5.87 -2.05
CA ARG A 6 1.19 -7.12 -1.96
C ARG A 6 2.66 -6.77 -1.80
N LEU A 7 3.29 -7.33 -0.77
CA LEU A 7 4.74 -7.24 -0.55
C LEU A 7 5.44 -8.20 -1.53
N GLY A 8 6.61 -7.83 -2.07
CA GLY A 8 7.15 -8.38 -3.32
C GLY A 8 8.27 -9.43 -3.24
N HIS A 9 8.28 -10.31 -4.26
CA HIS A 9 9.16 -11.43 -4.65
C HIS A 9 9.04 -12.78 -3.91
N ARG A 10 8.19 -13.63 -4.51
CA ARG A 10 7.66 -14.94 -4.06
C ARG A 10 6.62 -14.81 -2.94
N PHE A 11 5.40 -14.36 -3.28
CA PHE A 11 4.38 -14.02 -2.29
C PHE A 11 3.05 -14.75 -2.51
N GLU A 12 2.67 -15.45 -1.45
CA GLU A 12 1.37 -16.05 -1.25
C GLU A 12 0.29 -14.96 -1.19
N HIS A 13 -0.85 -15.25 -1.81
CA HIS A 13 -2.00 -14.36 -1.92
C HIS A 13 -2.69 -14.21 -0.55
N PHE A 14 -2.45 -13.12 0.17
CA PHE A 14 -3.30 -12.75 1.31
C PHE A 14 -4.45 -11.84 0.84
N GLY A 15 -5.42 -12.45 0.14
CA GLY A 15 -6.73 -11.83 -0.08
C GLY A 15 -7.60 -11.90 1.18
N VAL A 16 -8.69 -11.12 1.22
CA VAL A 16 -9.74 -11.12 2.27
C VAL A 16 -10.33 -12.52 2.53
N TRP A 17 -10.09 -13.47 1.62
CA TRP A 17 -10.52 -14.86 1.69
C TRP A 17 -9.53 -15.82 2.36
N LEU A 18 -8.35 -15.35 2.79
CA LEU A 18 -7.36 -16.17 3.52
C LEU A 18 -6.93 -15.45 4.80
N ALA A 19 -6.99 -16.18 5.91
CA ALA A 19 -6.95 -15.72 7.30
C ALA A 19 -5.66 -14.99 7.72
N GLY A 20 -5.46 -13.77 7.21
CA GLY A 20 -4.25 -12.99 7.48
C GLY A 20 -4.47 -11.62 8.12
N PHE A 21 -5.59 -10.95 7.84
CA PHE A 21 -5.88 -9.62 8.36
C PHE A 21 -6.97 -9.66 9.43
N VAL A 22 -6.68 -9.10 10.60
CA VAL A 22 -7.64 -8.95 11.68
C VAL A 22 -8.17 -7.52 11.68
N GLN A 23 -9.37 -7.33 11.16
CA GLN A 23 -10.04 -6.03 11.24
C GLN A 23 -10.48 -5.72 12.68
N VAL A 24 -10.22 -4.50 13.13
CA VAL A 24 -10.57 -4.02 14.47
C VAL A 24 -11.53 -2.83 14.41
N SER A 25 -11.43 -2.02 13.36
CA SER A 25 -12.33 -0.87 13.17
C SER A 25 -13.77 -1.31 12.96
N ARG A 26 -14.68 -0.57 13.60
CA ARG A 26 -16.13 -0.62 13.36
C ARG A 26 -16.61 0.50 12.42
N HIS A 27 -15.74 1.46 12.10
CA HIS A 27 -16.08 2.63 11.29
C HIS A 27 -15.77 2.43 9.81
N ILE A 28 -14.67 1.72 9.51
CA ILE A 28 -14.18 1.52 8.15
C ILE A 28 -13.77 0.06 8.00
N SER A 29 -14.33 -0.64 7.02
CA SER A 29 -13.93 -2.00 6.71
C SER A 29 -12.74 -2.05 5.75
N PHE A 30 -11.90 -3.07 5.92
CA PHE A 30 -10.89 -3.37 4.92
C PHE A 30 -11.58 -3.78 3.61
N GLY A 31 -11.26 -3.08 2.52
CA GLY A 31 -11.98 -3.23 1.25
C GLY A 31 -13.28 -2.43 1.14
N ALA A 32 -13.59 -1.53 2.08
CA ALA A 32 -14.64 -0.54 1.90
C ALA A 32 -14.38 0.29 0.63
N ALA A 33 -15.44 0.62 -0.10
CA ALA A 33 -15.35 1.61 -1.15
C ALA A 33 -15.11 2.98 -0.52
N LEU A 34 -14.20 3.75 -1.12
CA LEU A 34 -14.11 5.18 -0.83
C LEU A 34 -15.39 5.86 -1.33
N ASN A 35 -15.79 6.94 -0.67
CA ASN A 35 -16.97 7.73 -1.06
C ASN A 35 -16.58 9.02 -1.81
N THR A 36 -15.33 9.44 -1.69
CA THR A 36 -14.74 10.56 -2.42
C THR A 36 -13.77 10.02 -3.47
N PHE A 37 -13.83 10.59 -4.67
CA PHE A 37 -12.99 10.19 -5.78
C PHE A 37 -12.51 11.41 -6.56
N SER A 38 -11.23 11.40 -6.92
CA SER A 38 -10.66 12.39 -7.82
C SER A 38 -11.27 12.28 -9.22
N THR A 39 -11.54 13.41 -9.85
CA THR A 39 -12.07 13.47 -11.21
C THR A 39 -11.07 14.15 -12.14
N TYR A 40 -11.05 13.71 -13.41
CA TYR A 40 -10.12 14.29 -14.39
C TYR A 40 -10.41 15.78 -14.59
N ASN A 41 -9.38 16.63 -14.45
CA ASN A 41 -9.47 18.09 -14.41
C ASN A 41 -10.36 18.68 -13.29
N GLY A 42 -10.88 17.86 -12.39
CA GLY A 42 -11.77 18.29 -11.32
C GLY A 42 -11.09 18.36 -9.97
N GLU A 43 -11.87 18.11 -8.92
CA GLU A 43 -11.36 17.99 -7.56
C GLU A 43 -10.46 16.76 -7.44
N GLN A 44 -9.37 16.94 -6.70
CA GLN A 44 -8.40 15.90 -6.40
C GLN A 44 -8.36 15.69 -4.89
N TYR A 45 -8.52 14.43 -4.51
CA TYR A 45 -8.52 13.97 -3.13
C TYR A 45 -7.33 13.03 -2.94
N ASP A 46 -6.62 13.22 -1.84
CA ASP A 46 -5.60 12.32 -1.33
C ASP A 46 -6.01 11.76 0.03
N PHE A 47 -5.32 10.71 0.43
CA PHE A 47 -5.48 10.12 1.75
C PHE A 47 -4.17 9.54 2.25
N LEU A 48 -4.01 9.52 3.57
CA LEU A 48 -2.86 8.94 4.24
C LEU A 48 -3.10 7.47 4.56
N LEU A 49 -2.17 6.61 4.14
CA LEU A 49 -2.12 5.21 4.54
C LEU A 49 -0.84 4.95 5.31
N THR A 50 -0.96 4.34 6.49
CA THR A 50 0.21 3.98 7.32
C THR A 50 0.19 2.50 7.62
N ILE A 51 1.32 1.84 7.37
CA ILE A 51 1.61 0.48 7.83
C ILE A 51 2.78 0.56 8.79
N GLU A 52 2.54 0.26 10.07
CA GLU A 52 3.57 0.35 11.09
C GLU A 52 3.57 -0.91 11.96
N LYS A 53 4.76 -1.32 12.37
CA LYS A 53 4.91 -2.38 13.37
C LYS A 53 4.95 -1.75 14.75
N VAL A 54 3.94 -2.01 15.56
CA VAL A 54 3.90 -1.47 16.93
C VAL A 54 4.69 -2.41 17.85
N CYS A 55 5.83 -1.92 18.34
CA CYS A 55 6.67 -2.63 19.30
C CYS A 55 6.10 -2.55 20.73
N CYS A 56 5.42 -1.45 21.08
CA CYS A 56 4.90 -1.22 22.44
C CYS A 56 3.48 -0.63 22.43
N THR A 57 2.58 -1.29 23.17
CA THR A 57 1.25 -0.87 23.64
C THR A 57 0.54 0.25 22.87
N TYR A 58 -0.26 -0.10 21.87
CA TYR A 58 -1.32 0.82 21.41
C TYR A 58 -2.48 0.80 22.41
N LYS A 59 -2.73 1.93 23.08
CA LYS A 59 -4.01 2.30 23.74
C LYS A 59 -4.75 1.16 24.51
N ARG A 60 -4.02 0.33 25.27
CA ARG A 60 -4.48 -0.81 26.12
C ARG A 60 -4.36 -2.22 25.51
N ILE A 61 -3.77 -2.39 24.33
CA ILE A 61 -3.48 -3.71 23.73
C ILE A 61 -2.00 -4.05 23.93
N LYS A 62 -1.68 -4.95 24.88
CA LYS A 62 -0.33 -5.49 25.11
C LYS A 62 0.06 -6.56 24.07
N LYS A 63 -0.19 -6.32 22.78
CA LYS A 63 0.23 -7.25 21.72
C LYS A 63 1.42 -6.66 20.99
N THR A 64 2.58 -7.26 21.23
CA THR A 64 3.82 -6.96 20.54
C THR A 64 3.85 -7.70 19.20
N GLY A 65 4.50 -7.12 18.19
CA GLY A 65 4.70 -7.82 16.91
C GLY A 65 3.45 -7.87 16.02
N LEU A 66 2.63 -6.83 16.02
CA LEU A 66 1.53 -6.68 15.07
C LEU A 66 1.86 -5.58 14.05
N TRP A 67 1.59 -5.86 12.79
CA TRP A 67 1.67 -4.89 11.69
C TRP A 67 0.30 -4.23 11.54
N TRP A 68 0.17 -2.99 11.99
CA TRP A 68 -1.08 -2.25 11.97
C TRP A 68 -1.25 -1.50 10.67
N LEU A 69 -2.49 -1.52 10.16
CA LEU A 69 -2.95 -0.69 9.06
C LEU A 69 -3.78 0.46 9.61
N LYS A 70 -3.37 1.68 9.30
CA LYS A 70 -4.14 2.91 9.55
C LYS A 70 -4.52 3.55 8.24
N PHE A 71 -5.73 4.08 8.20
CA PHE A 71 -6.23 4.93 7.14
C PHE A 71 -6.59 6.27 7.78
N GLU A 72 -5.90 7.33 7.39
CA GLU A 72 -5.94 8.61 8.10
C GLU A 72 -5.64 8.42 9.59
N THR A 73 -6.58 8.83 10.44
CA THR A 73 -6.54 8.67 11.90
C THR A 73 -7.21 7.38 12.38
N TYR A 74 -7.83 6.60 11.48
CA TYR A 74 -8.56 5.38 11.80
C TYR A 74 -7.67 4.15 11.78
N LEU A 75 -7.66 3.41 12.90
CA LEU A 75 -6.99 2.12 13.00
C LEU A 75 -7.87 1.02 12.40
N ILE A 76 -7.54 0.54 11.20
CA ILE A 76 -8.37 -0.42 10.46
C ILE A 76 -8.25 -1.83 11.04
N GLY A 77 -7.03 -2.28 11.26
CA GLY A 77 -6.74 -3.65 11.69
C GLY A 77 -5.27 -3.98 11.62
N TYR A 78 -4.93 -5.26 11.73
CA TYR A 78 -3.54 -5.69 11.74
C TYR A 78 -3.29 -7.05 11.08
N TRP A 79 -2.05 -7.26 10.64
CA TRP A 79 -1.50 -8.57 10.30
C TRP A 79 -0.64 -9.07 11.48
N PRO A 80 -0.88 -10.30 11.97
CA PRO A 80 0.03 -10.93 12.92
C PRO A 80 1.43 -11.14 12.31
N SER A 81 2.52 -10.96 13.07
CA SER A 81 3.87 -11.15 12.50
C SER A 81 4.14 -12.58 11.99
N PHE A 82 3.46 -13.60 12.52
CA PHE A 82 3.73 -15.00 12.16
C PHE A 82 3.33 -15.34 10.71
N ILE A 83 2.37 -14.63 10.12
CA ILE A 83 1.99 -14.81 8.70
C ILE A 83 2.94 -14.06 7.75
N VAL A 84 3.75 -13.14 8.28
CA VAL A 84 4.75 -12.38 7.54
C VAL A 84 6.12 -12.57 8.19
N PRO A 85 6.67 -13.80 8.22
CA PRO A 85 7.88 -14.11 8.98
C PRO A 85 9.09 -13.28 8.55
N LYS A 86 9.18 -12.92 7.26
CA LYS A 86 10.22 -12.02 6.72
C LYS A 86 10.17 -10.60 7.30
N LEU A 87 9.02 -10.20 7.85
CA LEU A 87 8.76 -8.92 8.50
C LEU A 87 8.56 -9.08 10.02
N ALA A 88 8.87 -10.25 10.59
CA ALA A 88 8.61 -10.51 12.00
C ALA A 88 9.39 -9.60 12.94
N VAL A 89 10.57 -9.11 12.52
CA VAL A 89 11.42 -8.20 13.29
C VAL A 89 11.31 -6.77 12.75
N SER A 90 11.66 -6.57 11.48
CA SER A 90 11.58 -5.28 10.79
C SER A 90 11.42 -5.50 9.28
N ALA A 91 11.04 -4.44 8.56
CA ALA A 91 11.10 -4.45 7.10
C ALA A 91 12.54 -4.19 6.63
N ARG A 92 13.05 -5.01 5.70
CA ARG A 92 14.36 -4.82 5.07
C ARG A 92 14.32 -3.99 3.78
N LYS A 93 13.16 -4.01 3.10
CA LYS A 93 12.90 -3.23 1.89
C LYS A 93 11.49 -2.68 1.99
N ILE A 94 11.33 -1.43 1.59
CA ILE A 94 10.04 -0.76 1.49
C ILE A 94 9.89 -0.35 0.02
N ALA A 95 8.69 -0.57 -0.52
CA ALA A 95 8.37 -0.23 -1.90
C ALA A 95 6.97 0.39 -1.91
N TRP A 96 6.82 1.42 -2.74
CA TRP A 96 5.57 2.09 -3.02
C TRP A 96 5.36 2.06 -4.52
N GLY A 97 4.13 1.82 -4.97
CA GLY A 97 3.83 1.77 -6.39
C GLY A 97 2.52 1.07 -6.70
N GLY A 98 2.28 0.89 -7.99
CA GLY A 98 1.18 0.09 -8.52
C GLY A 98 1.72 -1.09 -9.32
N GLU A 99 0.93 -2.15 -9.38
CA GLU A 99 1.22 -3.31 -10.21
C GLU A 99 -0.07 -3.73 -10.94
N ILE A 100 0.03 -4.00 -12.23
CA ILE A 100 -1.01 -4.70 -12.98
C ILE A 100 -0.53 -6.12 -13.18
N VAL A 101 -1.33 -7.07 -12.68
CA VAL A 101 -1.06 -8.48 -12.88
C VAL A 101 -2.23 -9.12 -13.58
N TYR A 102 -1.94 -9.80 -14.70
CA TYR A 102 -2.91 -10.62 -15.41
C TYR A 102 -2.39 -12.06 -15.48
N TYR A 103 -3.11 -12.97 -14.81
CA TYR A 103 -2.79 -14.41 -14.81
C TYR A 103 -3.78 -15.17 -15.70
N THR A 104 -3.57 -15.16 -17.01
CA THR A 104 -4.13 -16.20 -17.89
C THR A 104 -3.02 -17.12 -18.38
N ARG A 105 -3.26 -18.44 -18.22
CA ARG A 105 -2.39 -19.57 -18.59
C ARG A 105 -1.44 -19.28 -19.76
N GLY A 106 -0.22 -18.86 -19.45
CA GLY A 106 0.91 -18.91 -20.37
C GLY A 106 1.06 -17.75 -21.37
N GLN A 107 0.19 -16.73 -21.34
CA GLN A 107 0.38 -15.54 -22.18
C GLN A 107 0.42 -14.30 -21.29
N GLY A 108 1.63 -13.75 -21.12
CA GLY A 108 1.88 -12.46 -20.49
C GLY A 108 1.46 -11.30 -21.39
N THR A 109 0.26 -11.37 -21.97
CA THR A 109 -0.33 -10.32 -22.78
C THR A 109 -0.85 -9.21 -21.88
N HIS A 110 -0.60 -7.97 -22.30
CA HIS A 110 -1.09 -6.79 -21.59
C HIS A 110 -2.61 -6.76 -21.60
N THR A 111 -3.20 -6.45 -20.45
CA THR A 111 -4.61 -6.15 -20.31
C THR A 111 -4.87 -4.69 -20.68
N LEU A 112 -6.09 -4.39 -21.16
CA LEU A 112 -6.58 -3.02 -21.31
C LEU A 112 -6.80 -2.30 -19.95
N THR A 113 -6.39 -2.91 -18.85
CA THR A 113 -6.52 -2.32 -17.51
C THR A 113 -5.55 -1.17 -17.36
N GLN A 114 -6.05 -0.06 -16.84
CA GLN A 114 -5.28 1.15 -16.59
C GLN A 114 -4.70 1.16 -15.18
N MET A 115 -3.48 1.70 -14.99
CA MET A 115 -2.92 2.00 -13.68
C MET A 115 -3.36 3.38 -13.20
N GLY A 116 -3.68 3.50 -11.91
CA GLY A 116 -4.05 4.78 -11.31
C GLY A 116 -5.24 5.42 -12.02
N SER A 117 -5.06 6.63 -12.56
CA SER A 117 -6.07 7.35 -13.32
C SER A 117 -6.15 6.96 -14.81
N GLY A 118 -5.26 6.08 -15.28
CA GLY A 118 -5.14 5.74 -16.71
C GLY A 118 -4.47 6.79 -17.58
N HIS A 119 -3.86 7.81 -16.95
CA HIS A 119 -3.10 8.84 -17.62
C HIS A 119 -1.64 8.83 -17.15
N PHE A 120 -0.73 9.10 -18.07
CA PHE A 120 0.70 9.21 -17.79
C PHE A 120 1.02 10.41 -16.87
N VAL A 121 2.17 10.30 -16.19
CA VAL A 121 2.63 11.23 -15.16
C VAL A 121 2.77 12.67 -15.66
N GLU A 122 3.08 12.90 -16.95
CA GLU A 122 3.27 14.24 -17.52
C GLU A 122 1.98 15.04 -17.61
N LYS A 123 0.81 14.39 -17.51
CA LYS A 123 -0.45 15.10 -17.40
C LYS A 123 -0.54 15.88 -16.08
N GLY A 124 0.16 15.45 -15.04
CA GLY A 124 0.32 16.19 -13.80
C GLY A 124 -0.96 16.32 -12.98
N PHE A 125 -0.99 17.36 -12.14
CA PHE A 125 -2.05 17.61 -11.16
C PHE A 125 -3.46 17.59 -11.80
N ARG A 126 -4.42 17.00 -11.09
CA ARG A 126 -5.82 16.72 -11.50
C ARG A 126 -6.00 15.72 -12.64
N LYS A 127 -4.93 15.10 -13.14
CA LYS A 127 -5.01 14.19 -14.29
C LYS A 127 -4.28 12.87 -14.05
N ALA A 128 -3.07 12.92 -13.50
CA ALA A 128 -2.28 11.75 -13.13
C ALA A 128 -2.52 11.35 -11.67
N ALA A 129 -2.52 10.05 -11.40
CA ALA A 129 -2.44 9.53 -10.03
C ALA A 129 -1.02 9.67 -9.51
N TYR A 130 -0.86 9.87 -8.20
CA TYR A 130 0.43 10.05 -7.57
C TYR A 130 0.51 9.36 -6.21
N PHE A 131 1.75 9.14 -5.77
CA PHE A 131 2.11 8.94 -4.37
C PHE A 131 2.92 10.15 -3.92
N ASN A 132 2.59 10.72 -2.77
CA ASN A 132 3.32 11.83 -2.18
C ASN A 132 3.67 11.49 -0.72
N SER A 133 4.47 12.37 -0.10
CA SER A 133 4.76 12.31 1.34
C SER A 133 5.19 10.92 1.82
N LEU A 134 6.10 10.29 1.06
CA LEU A 134 6.62 8.98 1.40
C LEU A 134 7.45 9.07 2.68
N GLU A 135 7.11 8.26 3.66
CA GLU A 135 7.80 8.20 4.95
C GLU A 135 7.94 6.75 5.38
N TYR A 136 8.99 6.47 6.14
CA TYR A 136 9.15 5.21 6.84
C TYR A 136 9.50 5.45 8.31
N ILE A 137 9.21 4.46 9.15
CA ILE A 137 9.47 4.53 10.58
C ILE A 137 10.54 3.47 10.91
N ASP A 138 11.61 3.90 11.59
CA ASP A 138 12.65 3.00 12.07
C ASP A 138 12.50 2.72 13.59
N THR A 139 13.56 2.20 14.22
CA THR A 139 13.56 1.88 15.65
C THR A 139 13.37 3.10 16.57
N SER A 140 13.54 4.33 16.07
CA SER A 140 13.32 5.55 16.83
C SER A 140 11.83 5.93 16.97
N ASN A 141 10.93 5.26 16.23
CA ASN A 141 9.49 5.56 16.13
C ASN A 141 9.16 6.96 15.61
N TYR A 142 10.08 7.61 14.91
CA TYR A 142 9.81 8.87 14.21
C TYR A 142 9.70 8.63 12.69
N PRO A 143 8.77 9.31 12.00
CA PRO A 143 8.71 9.28 10.54
C PRO A 143 9.97 9.89 9.93
N ILE A 144 10.53 9.20 8.93
CA ILE A 144 11.72 9.62 8.19
C ILE A 144 11.34 9.69 6.72
N THR A 145 11.53 10.86 6.11
CA THR A 145 11.42 11.03 4.66
C THR A 145 12.66 10.40 4.00
N PRO A 146 12.51 9.45 3.06
CA PRO A 146 13.64 8.85 2.36
C PRO A 146 14.32 9.89 1.46
N SER A 147 15.65 9.92 1.49
CA SER A 147 16.41 10.75 0.57
C SER A 147 16.29 10.22 -0.86
N PRO A 148 16.11 11.07 -1.89
CA PRO A 148 16.07 10.64 -3.28
C PRO A 148 17.27 9.81 -3.74
N GLN A 149 18.46 10.01 -3.16
CA GLN A 149 19.65 9.21 -3.51
C GLN A 149 19.57 7.75 -3.05
N HIS A 150 18.68 7.44 -2.11
CA HIS A 150 18.47 6.09 -1.58
C HIS A 150 17.21 5.43 -2.14
N LEU A 151 16.56 6.06 -3.12
CA LEU A 151 15.39 5.52 -3.81
C LEU A 151 15.82 4.94 -5.16
N GLU A 152 15.33 3.73 -5.43
CA GLU A 152 15.50 3.07 -6.72
C GLU A 152 14.15 3.04 -7.42
N ALA A 153 14.05 3.71 -8.58
CA ALA A 153 12.88 3.63 -9.43
C ALA A 153 12.95 2.37 -10.29
N THR A 154 11.88 1.57 -10.31
CA THR A 154 11.77 0.38 -11.15
C THR A 154 10.48 0.44 -11.95
N VAL A 155 10.60 0.40 -13.27
CA VAL A 155 9.47 0.28 -14.20
C VAL A 155 9.72 -0.92 -15.08
N THR A 156 8.84 -1.91 -15.03
CA THR A 156 9.00 -3.15 -15.80
C THR A 156 8.73 -2.96 -17.30
N ARG A 157 7.94 -1.95 -17.65
CA ARG A 157 7.40 -1.67 -19.00
C ARG A 157 7.31 -0.16 -19.24
N PRO A 158 8.43 0.55 -19.44
CA PRO A 158 8.45 2.01 -19.60
C PRO A 158 7.64 2.50 -20.81
N GLU A 159 7.49 1.66 -21.84
CA GLU A 159 6.65 1.95 -23.01
C GLU A 159 5.15 2.05 -22.68
N CYS A 160 4.70 1.45 -21.57
CA CYS A 160 3.31 1.44 -21.14
C CYS A 160 3.06 2.27 -19.87
N TYR A 161 4.08 2.44 -19.03
CA TYR A 161 3.95 2.97 -17.66
C TYR A 161 5.16 3.82 -17.24
N ASN A 162 5.58 4.71 -18.14
CA ASN A 162 6.51 5.82 -17.88
C ASN A 162 6.22 6.54 -16.57
#